data_AF-A0A2E0AKA2-F1
#
_entry.id   AF-A0A2E0AKA2-F1
#
_cell.length_a   1.000
_cell.length_b   1.000
_cell.length_c   1.000
_cell.angle_alpha   90.00
_cell.angle_beta   90.00
_cell.angle_gamma   90.00
#
_symmetry.space_group_name_H-M   'P 1'
#
loop_
_entity.id
_entity.type
_entity.pdbx_description
1 polymer ?
#
loop_
_entity_poly.entity_id
_entity_poly.type
_entity_poly.pdbx_seq_one_letter_code
_entity_poly.pdbx_strand_id
1 'polypeptide(L)' 'MKRFFLLILICIATPAMSAPKYKIQARNQFGGWIPYQTVHHLPSASRSAQNKATQSGKQYRIIDEDGNLVDLFYP' A
#
# COMPACT_ATOMS: atom_id res chain seq x y z
N MET A 1 -35.11 -36.51 9.72
CA MET A 1 -33.82 -36.08 10.30
C MET A 1 -32.77 -35.96 9.18
N LYS A 2 -32.73 -34.86 8.42
CA LYS A 2 -31.73 -34.57 7.34
C LYS A 2 -32.11 -33.25 6.63
N ARG A 3 -32.24 -32.15 7.37
CA ARG A 3 -32.52 -30.82 6.77
C ARG A 3 -31.69 -29.66 7.34
N PHE A 4 -30.84 -29.92 8.34
CA PHE A 4 -30.04 -28.89 9.01
C PHE A 4 -28.57 -28.83 8.57
N PHE A 5 -28.12 -29.71 7.66
CA PHE A 5 -26.70 -29.82 7.33
C PHE A 5 -26.22 -28.81 6.26
N LEU A 6 -27.11 -28.04 5.64
CA LEU A 6 -26.76 -27.18 4.51
C LEU A 6 -26.26 -25.78 4.91
N LEU A 7 -26.38 -25.39 6.18
CA LEU A 7 -26.02 -24.04 6.65
C LEU A 7 -24.58 -23.91 7.18
N ILE A 8 -23.92 -25.02 7.56
CA ILE A 8 -22.56 -24.98 8.14
C ILE A 8 -21.48 -24.77 7.06
N LEU A 9 -21.76 -25.09 5.80
CA LEU A 9 -20.76 -25.03 4.73
C LEU A 9 -20.53 -23.62 4.14
N ILE A 10 -21.43 -22.67 4.40
CA ILE A 10 -21.33 -21.30 3.85
C ILE A 10 -20.36 -20.41 4.66
N CYS A 11 -19.98 -20.80 5.88
CA CYS A 11 -19.13 -19.99 6.75
C CYS A 11 -17.61 -20.20 6.59
N ILE A 12 -17.14 -21.11 5.73
CA ILE A 12 -15.73 -21.56 5.74
C ILE A 12 -14.87 -20.88 4.65
N ALA A 13 -15.45 -20.08 3.76
CA ALA A 13 -14.68 -19.56 2.61
C ALA A 13 -15.00 -18.10 2.30
N THR A 14 -14.77 -17.19 3.24
CA THR A 14 -14.41 -15.82 2.85
C THR A 14 -12.88 -15.74 2.85
N PRO A 15 -12.22 -15.62 1.68
CA PRO A 15 -10.86 -15.13 1.68
C PRO A 15 -10.90 -13.75 2.34
N ALA A 16 -10.15 -13.57 3.41
CA ALA A 16 -9.92 -12.25 3.98
C ALA A 16 -9.20 -11.42 2.90
N MET A 17 -9.96 -10.69 2.08
CA MET A 17 -9.41 -9.72 1.14
C MET A 17 -8.76 -8.60 1.97
N SER A 18 -7.46 -8.73 2.23
CA SER A 18 -6.66 -7.64 2.77
C SER A 18 -6.57 -6.55 1.71
N ALA A 19 -6.96 -5.32 2.04
CA ALA A 19 -6.81 -4.20 1.13
C ALA A 19 -5.32 -3.97 0.83
N PRO A 20 -4.93 -3.80 -0.45
CA PRO A 20 -3.53 -3.62 -0.81
C PRO A 20 -2.92 -2.46 -0.03
N LYS A 21 -1.69 -2.63 0.44
CA LYS A 21 -1.01 -1.68 1.32
C LYS A 21 0.22 -1.11 0.62
N TYR A 22 0.21 0.20 0.42
CA TYR A 22 1.30 0.94 -0.22
C TYR A 22 2.02 1.79 0.81
N LYS A 23 3.35 1.66 0.87
CA LYS A 23 4.21 2.44 1.77
C LYS A 23 4.93 3.50 0.95
N ILE A 24 4.67 4.76 1.25
CA ILE A 24 5.40 5.89 0.71
C ILE A 24 6.69 6.07 1.52
N GLN A 25 7.82 6.23 0.84
CA GLN A 25 9.11 6.50 1.47
C GLN A 25 9.75 7.73 0.83
N ALA A 26 10.46 8.52 1.64
CA ALA A 26 11.21 9.69 1.20
C ALA A 26 12.71 9.37 1.20
N ARG A 27 13.44 9.91 0.22
CA ARG A 27 14.89 9.78 0.17
C ARG A 27 15.55 10.75 1.15
N ASN A 28 16.52 10.26 1.92
CA ASN A 28 17.29 11.06 2.85
C ASN A 28 18.60 11.55 2.22
N GLN A 29 19.32 12.40 2.96
CA GLN A 29 20.60 12.99 2.51
C GLN A 29 21.75 11.98 2.33
N PHE A 30 21.65 10.80 2.95
CA PHE A 30 22.64 9.72 2.86
C PHE A 30 22.26 8.69 1.79
N GLY A 31 21.23 8.96 0.97
CA GLY A 31 20.75 8.06 -0.09
C GLY A 31 19.84 6.93 0.37
N GLY A 32 19.54 6.83 1.68
CA GLY A 32 18.60 5.87 2.25
C GLY A 32 17.13 6.30 2.13
N TRP A 33 16.22 5.36 2.38
CA TRP A 33 14.77 5.57 2.29
C TRP A 33 14.12 5.51 3.66
N ILE A 34 13.36 6.56 4.02
CA ILE A 34 12.68 6.69 5.32
C ILE A 34 11.18 6.56 5.10
N PRO A 35 10.45 5.75 5.89
CA PRO A 35 9.00 5.64 5.79
C PRO A 35 8.33 7.00 6.07
N TYR A 36 7.40 7.37 5.19
CA TYR A 36 6.65 8.62 5.31
C TYR A 36 5.18 8.36 5.68
N GLN A 37 4.49 7.53 4.90
CA GLN A 37 3.06 7.26 5.08
C GLN A 37 2.69 5.91 4.50
N THR A 38 1.65 5.29 5.04
CA THR A 38 1.03 4.10 4.45
C THR A 38 -0.37 4.44 3.94
N VAL A 39 -0.74 3.96 2.77
CA VAL A 39 -2.02 4.23 2.09
C VAL A 39 -2.53 2.93 1.46
N HIS A 40 -3.86 2.73 1.45
CA HIS A 40 -4.48 1.51 0.90
C HIS A 40 -5.04 1.68 -0.53
N HIS A 41 -4.77 2.83 -1.16
CA HIS A 41 -5.26 3.18 -2.49
C HIS A 41 -4.12 3.79 -3.30
N LEU A 42 -3.68 3.10 -4.35
CA LEU A 42 -2.51 3.48 -5.14
C LEU A 42 -2.60 4.90 -5.74
N PRO A 43 -3.70 5.32 -6.40
CA PRO A 43 -3.80 6.67 -6.95
C PRO A 43 -3.65 7.78 -5.89
N SER A 44 -4.18 7.55 -4.69
CA SER A 44 -4.02 8.49 -3.56
C SER A 44 -2.57 8.53 -3.08
N ALA A 45 -1.89 7.38 -3.07
CA ALA A 45 -0.47 7.30 -2.75
C ALA A 45 0.38 8.05 -3.77
N SER A 46 0.15 7.85 -5.07
CA SER A 46 0.87 8.53 -6.16
C SER A 46 0.69 10.05 -6.11
N ARG A 47 -0.55 10.53 -5.94
CA ARG A 47 -0.81 11.97 -5.79
C ARG A 47 -0.09 12.57 -4.57
N SER A 48 -0.11 11.85 -3.45
CA SER A 48 0.55 12.32 -2.22
C SER A 48 2.06 12.36 -2.36
N ALA A 49 2.65 11.30 -2.93
CA ALA A 49 4.08 11.20 -3.18
C ALA A 49 4.57 12.28 -4.15
N GLN A 50 3.88 12.49 -5.27
CA GLN A 50 4.22 13.53 -6.25
C GLN A 50 4.14 14.94 -5.63
N ASN A 51 3.06 15.25 -4.92
CA ASN A 51 2.89 16.55 -4.27
C ASN A 51 3.97 16.80 -3.21
N LYS A 52 4.43 15.76 -2.53
CA LYS A 52 5.50 15.89 -1.52
C LYS A 52 6.87 15.97 -2.15
N ALA A 53 7.11 15.28 -3.26
CA ALA A 53 8.36 15.42 -4.02
C ALA A 53 8.57 16.86 -4.46
N THR A 54 7.55 17.46 -5.09
CA THR A 54 7.60 18.86 -5.55
C THR A 54 7.73 19.87 -4.41
N GLN A 55 7.02 19.66 -3.30
CA GLN A 55 7.07 20.56 -2.14
C GLN A 55 8.39 20.51 -1.38
N SER A 56 8.98 19.33 -1.22
CA SER A 56 10.14 19.13 -0.34
C SER A 56 11.47 19.14 -1.07
N GLY A 57 11.47 19.10 -2.41
CA GLY A 57 12.69 19.01 -3.20
C GLY A 57 13.38 17.63 -3.09
N LYS A 58 12.68 16.59 -2.59
CA LYS A 58 13.24 15.26 -2.36
C LYS A 58 12.60 14.21 -3.25
N GLN A 59 13.32 13.12 -3.50
CA GLN A 59 12.76 11.96 -4.18
C GLN A 59 11.83 11.18 -3.25
N TYR A 60 10.69 10.73 -3.76
CA TYR A 60 9.75 9.86 -3.07
C TYR A 60 9.57 8.58 -3.85
N ARG A 61 9.33 7.46 -3.16
CA ARG A 61 8.96 6.19 -3.81
C ARG A 61 7.77 5.57 -3.13
N ILE A 62 7.06 4.73 -3.87
CA ILE A 62 6.02 3.86 -3.35
C ILE A 62 6.52 2.44 -3.45
N ILE A 63 6.42 1.69 -2.35
CA ILE A 63 6.63 0.26 -2.32
C ILE A 63 5.33 -0.44 -1.91
N ASP A 64 5.15 -1.67 -2.36
CA ASP A 64 4.03 -2.52 -1.94
C ASP A 64 4.32 -3.16 -0.55
N GLU A 65 3.46 -4.09 -0.15
CA GLU A 65 3.59 -4.77 1.13
C GLU A 65 4.83 -5.65 1.21
N ASP A 66 5.15 -6.33 0.09
CA ASP A 66 6.29 -7.24 -0.11
C ASP A 66 7.62 -6.49 -0.27
N GLY A 67 7.56 -5.17 -0.44
CA GLY A 67 8.73 -4.30 -0.58
C GLY A 67 9.18 -4.07 -2.03
N ASN A 68 8.40 -4.51 -3.01
CA ASN A 68 8.67 -4.22 -4.41
C ASN A 68 8.44 -2.74 -4.71
N LEU A 69 9.27 -2.18 -5.57
CA LEU A 69 9.09 -0.81 -6.05
C LEU A 69 7.87 -0.74 -6.97
N VAL A 70 6.90 0.09 -6.60
CA VAL A 70 5.72 0.36 -7.42
C VAL A 70 5.95 1.58 -8.29
N ASP A 71 6.48 2.67 -7.72
CA ASP A 71 6.69 3.92 -8.45
C ASP A 71 7.74 4.83 -7.77
N LEU A 72 8.33 5.75 -8.54
CA LEU A 72 9.39 6.67 -8.13
C LEU A 72 9.12 8.09 -8.65
N PHE A 73 9.12 9.05 -7.73
CA PHE A 73 8.77 10.45 -7.96
C PHE A 73 9.99 11.35 -7.75
N TYR A 74 10.13 12.31 -8.64
CA TYR A 74 11.19 13.32 -8.62
C TYR A 74 10.61 14.70 -8.24
N PRO A 75 11.43 15.59 -7.66
CA PRO A 75 11.06 16.96 -7.34
C PRO A 75 10.55 17.76 -8.54
#